data_AF-A0A0K1RB70-F1
#
_entry.id   AF-A0A0K1RB70-F1
#
_cell.length_a   1.000
_cell.length_b   1.000
_cell.length_c   1.000
_cell.angle_alpha   90.00
_cell.angle_beta   90.00
_cell.angle_gamma   90.00
#
_symmetry.space_group_name_H-M   'P 1'
#
loop_
_entity.id
_entity.type
_entity.pdbx_description
1 polymer ?
#
loop_
_entity_poly.entity_id
_entity_poly.type
_entity_poly.pdbx_seq_one_letter_code
_entity_poly.pdbx_strand_id
1 'polypeptide(L)'
;MTDPQNATQNETVTFNTNLTLAEIENRLSGLENFDVKEKSEGELVVNVGNALKYRFLGVYLTQDFQAPITIDASDNGDGTVTVELHRRGQAGTVISTSKNDQFFATSFQELQTALSG
;
A
#
# COMPACT_ATOMS: atom_id res chain seq x y z
N MET A 1 -31.09 2.72 -15.05
CA MET A 1 -30.61 1.94 -13.90
C MET A 1 -29.24 1.43 -14.27
N THR A 2 -28.18 2.08 -13.78
CA THR A 2 -26.80 1.67 -14.04
C THR A 2 -26.46 0.48 -13.15
N ASP A 3 -25.97 -0.55 -13.81
CA ASP A 3 -25.39 -1.80 -13.32
C ASP A 3 -24.50 -1.61 -12.07
N PRO A 4 -24.64 -2.39 -10.99
CA PRO A 4 -23.73 -2.37 -9.85
C PRO A 4 -22.42 -3.07 -10.23
N GLN A 5 -21.66 -2.49 -11.17
CA GLN A 5 -20.24 -2.77 -11.30
C GLN A 5 -19.51 -2.08 -10.15
N ASN A 6 -19.71 -2.61 -8.95
CA ASN A 6 -18.73 -2.46 -7.88
C ASN A 6 -17.60 -3.45 -8.22
N ALA A 7 -16.92 -3.18 -9.33
CA ALA A 7 -15.64 -3.78 -9.63
C ALA A 7 -14.78 -3.49 -8.40
N THR A 8 -14.33 -4.55 -7.73
CA THR A 8 -13.19 -4.52 -6.82
C THR A 8 -12.08 -3.76 -7.53
N GLN A 9 -12.00 -2.45 -7.32
CA GLN A 9 -10.87 -1.66 -7.75
C GLN A 9 -9.72 -2.20 -6.91
N ASN A 10 -8.86 -2.97 -7.56
CA ASN A 10 -7.48 -3.10 -7.14
C ASN A 10 -6.93 -1.67 -7.19
N GLU A 11 -7.13 -0.91 -6.12
CA GLU A 11 -6.67 0.47 -6.04
C GLU A 11 -5.15 0.43 -6.07
N THR A 12 -4.61 0.76 -7.22
CA THR A 12 -3.21 1.14 -7.39
C THR A 12 -3.15 2.67 -7.37
N VAL A 13 -2.24 3.23 -6.59
CA VAL A 13 -1.91 4.66 -6.66
C VAL A 13 -0.52 4.80 -7.22
N THR A 14 -0.38 5.52 -8.34
CA THR A 14 0.89 5.75 -9.03
C THR A 14 1.25 7.22 -9.00
N PHE A 15 2.50 7.54 -8.67
CA PHE A 15 3.02 8.92 -8.71
C PHE A 15 4.54 8.92 -8.94
N ASN A 16 5.06 10.06 -9.39
CA ASN A 16 6.49 10.26 -9.57
C ASN A 16 7.07 11.06 -8.40
N THR A 17 8.32 10.79 -8.07
CA THR A 17 9.09 11.50 -7.05
C THR A 17 10.52 11.75 -7.50
N ASN A 18 11.16 12.76 -6.92
CA ASN A 18 12.58 13.04 -7.12
C ASN A 18 13.47 12.34 -6.08
N LEU A 19 12.87 11.53 -5.21
CA LEU A 19 13.63 10.69 -4.28
C LEU A 19 14.33 9.55 -5.02
N THR A 20 15.53 9.23 -4.56
CA THR A 20 16.23 8.01 -4.97
C THR A 20 15.58 6.77 -4.34
N LEU A 21 15.81 5.59 -4.92
CA LEU A 21 15.37 4.32 -4.33
C LEU A 21 15.88 4.12 -2.90
N ALA A 22 17.11 4.56 -2.62
CA ALA A 22 17.68 4.49 -1.27
C ALA A 22 16.97 5.42 -0.26
N GLU A 23 16.54 6.61 -0.68
CA GLU A 23 15.76 7.51 0.16
C GLU A 23 14.35 6.98 0.40
N ILE A 24 13.73 6.37 -0.61
CA ILE A 24 12.42 5.69 -0.48
C ILE A 24 12.55 4.56 0.54
N GLU A 25 13.53 3.66 0.39
CA GLU A 25 13.79 2.57 1.33
C GLU A 25 13.98 3.09 2.75
N ASN A 26 14.81 4.13 2.93
CA ASN A 26 15.09 4.70 4.24
C ASN A 26 13.82 5.27 4.89
N ARG A 27 12.98 5.98 4.14
CA ARG A 27 11.69 6.51 4.62
C ARG A 27 10.72 5.40 5.01
N LEU A 28 10.72 4.28 4.29
CA LEU A 28 9.86 3.13 4.57
C LEU A 28 10.38 2.24 5.71
N SER A 29 11.68 2.24 5.98
CA SER A 29 12.32 1.35 6.97
C SER A 29 11.81 1.49 8.40
N GLY A 30 11.21 2.64 8.74
CA GLY A 30 10.59 2.90 10.03
C GLY A 30 9.14 2.43 10.17
N LEU A 31 8.53 1.92 9.08
CA LEU A 31 7.14 1.49 9.08
C LEU A 31 7.00 0.07 9.62
N GLU A 32 5.83 -0.22 10.20
CA GLU A 32 5.51 -1.57 10.66
C GLU A 32 5.47 -2.56 9.49
N ASN A 33 5.97 -3.78 9.75
CA ASN A 33 6.09 -4.86 8.78
C ASN A 33 6.88 -4.47 7.51
N PHE A 34 7.81 -3.51 7.64
CA PHE A 34 8.79 -3.21 6.60
C PHE A 34 9.59 -4.46 6.22
N ASP A 35 9.53 -4.84 4.96
CA ASP A 35 10.07 -6.09 4.45
C ASP A 35 10.40 -5.92 2.95
N VAL A 36 11.69 -5.82 2.65
CA VAL A 36 12.20 -5.69 1.27
C VAL A 36 12.04 -7.03 0.56
N LYS A 37 11.35 -7.03 -0.59
CA LYS A 37 11.14 -8.22 -1.42
C LYS A 37 12.10 -8.29 -2.58
N GLU A 38 12.35 -7.15 -3.19
CA GLU A 38 13.27 -7.03 -4.31
C GLU A 38 14.03 -5.72 -4.20
N LYS A 39 15.31 -5.77 -4.58
CA LYS A 39 16.19 -4.60 -4.57
C LYS A 39 17.27 -4.79 -5.62
N SER A 40 17.31 -3.86 -6.56
CA SER A 40 18.31 -3.77 -7.61
C SER A 40 18.76 -2.31 -7.79
N GLU A 41 19.58 -2.05 -8.81
CA GLU A 41 19.99 -0.67 -9.15
C GLU A 41 18.82 0.17 -9.67
N GLY A 42 17.81 -0.45 -10.28
CA GLY A 42 16.70 0.26 -10.93
C GLY A 42 15.32 -0.02 -10.31
N GLU A 43 15.24 -0.88 -9.30
CA GLU A 43 13.97 -1.34 -8.74
C GLU A 43 14.05 -1.61 -7.24
N LEU A 44 12.99 -1.27 -6.53
CA LEU A 44 12.79 -1.55 -5.12
C LEU A 44 11.33 -1.98 -4.89
N VAL A 45 11.14 -3.19 -4.36
CA VAL A 45 9.83 -3.70 -3.94
C VAL A 45 9.82 -3.86 -2.43
N VAL A 46 8.94 -3.13 -1.75
CA VAL A 46 8.82 -3.12 -0.30
C VAL A 46 7.41 -3.44 0.13
N ASN A 47 7.32 -4.29 1.13
CA ASN A 47 6.10 -4.56 1.86
C ASN A 47 6.07 -3.74 3.14
N VAL A 48 4.95 -3.07 3.43
CA VAL A 48 4.68 -2.39 4.72
C VAL A 48 3.23 -2.63 5.16
N GLY A 49 2.87 -2.22 6.37
CA GLY A 49 1.46 -2.06 6.79
C GLY A 49 1.18 -2.59 8.19
N ASN A 50 0.09 -2.12 8.81
CA ASN A 50 -0.34 -2.54 10.15
C ASN A 50 -1.48 -3.57 10.09
N ALA A 51 -1.70 -4.30 11.18
CA ALA A 51 -2.89 -5.12 11.38
C ALA A 51 -4.12 -4.23 11.70
N LEU A 52 -5.10 -4.25 10.81
CA LEU A 52 -6.44 -3.73 11.07
C LEU A 52 -7.16 -4.60 12.11
N LYS A 53 -7.50 -4.01 13.26
CA LYS A 53 -8.26 -4.69 14.32
C LYS A 53 -9.74 -4.34 14.21
N TYR A 54 -10.59 -5.33 13.94
CA TYR A 54 -12.05 -5.18 13.98
C TYR A 54 -12.64 -5.78 15.27
N ARG A 55 -13.64 -5.09 15.84
CA ARG A 55 -14.46 -5.62 16.95
C ARG A 55 -15.88 -5.83 16.44
N PHE A 56 -16.38 -7.06 16.52
CA PHE A 56 -17.76 -7.39 16.18
C PHE A 56 -18.42 -8.17 17.33
N LEU A 57 -19.54 -7.66 17.84
CA LEU A 57 -20.33 -8.30 18.92
C LEU A 57 -19.50 -8.78 20.14
N GLY A 58 -18.51 -8.00 20.56
CA GLY A 58 -17.67 -8.34 21.73
C GLY A 58 -16.56 -9.35 21.45
N VAL A 59 -16.52 -9.97 20.28
CA VAL A 59 -15.42 -10.80 19.80
C VAL A 59 -14.46 -9.92 19.01
N TYR A 60 -13.17 -10.02 19.31
CA TYR A 60 -12.13 -9.46 18.46
C TYR A 60 -12.00 -10.37 17.25
N LEU A 61 -12.40 -9.88 16.08
CA LEU A 61 -11.97 -10.49 14.83
C LEU A 61 -10.54 -10.00 14.60
N THR A 62 -9.59 -10.68 15.23
CA THR A 62 -8.18 -10.66 14.84
C THR A 62 -7.96 -11.69 13.74
N GLN A 63 -8.91 -11.83 12.78
CA GLN A 63 -8.46 -12.31 11.49
C GLN A 63 -7.33 -11.36 11.13
N ASP A 64 -6.14 -11.90 10.88
CA ASP A 64 -4.92 -11.20 10.55
C ASP A 64 -5.10 -10.44 9.23
N PHE A 65 -6.05 -9.51 9.22
CA PHE A 65 -6.22 -8.42 8.30
C PHE A 65 -5.07 -7.47 8.60
N GLN A 66 -3.87 -7.97 8.39
CA GLN A 66 -2.80 -7.14 7.92
C GLN A 66 -3.44 -6.41 6.74
N ALA A 67 -3.30 -5.09 6.67
CA ALA A 67 -3.57 -4.36 5.45
C ALA A 67 -2.23 -4.13 4.78
N PRO A 68 -1.61 -5.21 4.25
CA PRO A 68 -0.31 -5.05 3.69
C PRO A 68 -0.43 -4.16 2.46
N ILE A 69 0.50 -3.24 2.33
CA ILE A 69 0.71 -2.44 1.13
C ILE A 69 1.99 -2.96 0.50
N THR A 70 1.95 -3.20 -0.81
CA THR A 70 3.15 -3.40 -1.62
C THR A 70 3.48 -2.07 -2.27
N ILE A 71 4.74 -1.70 -2.25
CA ILE A 71 5.28 -0.48 -2.81
C ILE A 71 6.31 -0.90 -3.84
N ASP A 72 6.01 -0.64 -5.10
CA ASP A 72 6.90 -0.90 -6.23
C ASP A 72 7.48 0.45 -6.67
N ALA A 73 8.81 0.58 -6.62
CA ALA A 73 9.51 1.80 -6.97
C ALA A 73 10.55 1.52 -8.06
N SER A 74 10.46 2.24 -9.17
CA SER A 74 11.27 2.02 -10.37
C SER A 74 11.97 3.31 -10.80
N ASP A 75 13.29 3.26 -10.95
CA ASP A 75 14.08 4.39 -11.45
C ASP A 75 13.83 4.60 -12.94
N ASN A 76 13.47 5.83 -13.32
CA ASN A 76 13.18 6.21 -14.69
C ASN A 76 14.44 6.58 -15.50
N GLY A 77 15.60 6.71 -14.85
CA GLY A 77 16.88 7.07 -15.47
C GLY A 77 17.02 8.56 -15.82
N ASP A 78 16.05 9.39 -15.42
CA ASP A 78 16.03 10.85 -15.63
C ASP A 78 16.15 11.64 -14.31
N GLY A 79 16.48 10.96 -13.22
CA GLY A 79 16.53 11.53 -11.87
C GLY A 79 15.18 11.49 -11.14
N THR A 80 14.16 10.85 -11.72
CA THR A 80 12.87 10.59 -11.06
C THR A 80 12.65 9.09 -10.86
N VAL A 81 11.82 8.75 -9.87
CA VAL A 81 11.36 7.40 -9.59
C VAL A 81 9.84 7.36 -9.73
N THR A 82 9.33 6.33 -10.41
CA THR A 82 7.90 6.00 -10.42
C THR A 82 7.59 5.11 -9.23
N VAL A 83 6.60 5.48 -8.42
CA VAL A 83 6.15 4.71 -7.25
C VAL A 83 4.72 4.24 -7.47
N GLU A 84 4.48 2.95 -7.28
CA GLU A 84 3.17 2.32 -7.32
C GLU A 84 2.84 1.72 -5.94
N LEU A 85 1.68 2.08 -5.40
CA LEU A 85 1.16 1.57 -4.13
C LEU A 85 0.04 0.59 -4.42
N HIS A 86 0.15 -0.62 -3.91
CA HIS A 86 -0.83 -1.69 -4.14
C HIS A 86 -1.39 -2.22 -2.83
N ARG A 87 -2.70 -2.40 -2.78
CA ARG A 87 -3.33 -3.17 -1.70
C ARG A 87 -2.92 -4.64 -1.85
N ARG A 88 -2.24 -5.20 -0.85
CA ARG A 88 -1.89 -6.63 -0.80
C ARG A 88 -2.98 -7.34 0.02
N GLY A 89 -3.67 -8.30 -0.58
CA GLY A 89 -4.80 -9.00 0.06
C GLY A 89 -5.69 -9.73 -0.94
N GLN A 90 -6.07 -10.97 -0.60
CA GLN A 90 -6.79 -11.87 -1.50
C GLN A 90 -8.18 -11.35 -1.92
N ALA A 91 -8.42 -11.37 -3.23
CA ALA A 91 -9.75 -11.55 -3.78
C ALA A 91 -10.39 -12.79 -3.12
N GLY A 92 -11.28 -12.59 -2.15
CA GLY A 92 -11.89 -13.66 -1.38
C GLY A 92 -12.28 -13.32 0.05
N THR A 93 -11.74 -12.23 0.63
CA THR A 93 -12.17 -11.81 1.97
C THR A 93 -13.45 -10.98 1.87
N VAL A 94 -14.57 -11.59 2.25
CA VAL A 94 -15.98 -11.19 2.03
C VAL A 94 -16.38 -9.89 2.75
N ILE A 95 -15.45 -9.10 3.29
CA ILE A 95 -15.74 -7.88 4.03
C ILE A 95 -14.92 -6.71 3.45
N SER A 96 -15.24 -6.33 2.20
CA SER A 96 -15.08 -4.94 1.79
C SER A 96 -16.12 -4.15 2.57
N THR A 97 -15.65 -3.38 3.54
CA THR A 97 -16.47 -2.39 4.26
C THR A 97 -15.92 -1.02 3.94
N SER A 98 -16.79 -0.01 3.99
CA SER A 98 -16.38 1.40 3.86
C SER A 98 -15.20 1.78 4.74
N LYS A 99 -15.03 1.13 5.89
CA LYS A 99 -13.88 1.32 6.80
C LYS A 99 -12.57 0.78 6.25
N ASN A 100 -12.60 -0.34 5.53
CA ASN A 100 -11.43 -0.93 4.90
C ASN A 100 -10.95 -0.03 3.76
N ASP A 101 -11.87 0.44 2.92
CA ASP A 101 -11.53 1.36 1.84
C ASP A 101 -11.02 2.70 2.36
N GLN A 102 -11.63 3.25 3.42
CA GLN A 102 -11.13 4.45 4.09
C GLN A 102 -9.72 4.26 4.66
N PHE A 103 -9.42 3.09 5.25
CA PHE A 103 -8.09 2.80 5.76
C PHE A 103 -7.04 2.83 4.66
N PHE A 104 -7.28 2.14 3.54
CA PHE A 104 -6.32 2.11 2.43
C PHE A 104 -6.19 3.48 1.75
N ALA A 105 -7.30 4.20 1.54
CA ALA A 105 -7.25 5.55 0.98
C ALA A 105 -6.39 6.50 1.86
N THR A 106 -6.57 6.43 3.18
CA THR A 106 -5.77 7.22 4.13
C THR A 106 -4.30 6.79 4.10
N SER A 107 -4.04 5.48 4.13
CA SER A 107 -2.67 4.95 4.14
C SER A 107 -1.91 5.28 2.84
N PHE A 108 -2.59 5.22 1.70
CA PHE A 108 -2.01 5.63 0.41
C PHE A 108 -1.72 7.12 0.35
N GLN A 109 -2.61 7.95 0.88
CA GLN A 109 -2.36 9.40 0.97
C GLN A 109 -1.16 9.72 1.86
N GLU A 110 -1.03 9.04 3.00
CA GLU A 110 0.11 9.19 3.91
C GLU A 110 1.42 8.75 3.24
N LEU A 111 1.43 7.58 2.60
CA LEU A 111 2.60 7.07 1.86
C LEU A 111 2.96 7.98 0.69
N GLN A 112 1.98 8.43 -0.09
CA GLN A 112 2.21 9.37 -1.18
C GLN A 112 2.81 10.68 -0.64
N THR A 113 2.30 11.23 0.46
CA THR A 113 2.85 12.44 1.07
C THR A 113 4.28 12.22 1.56
N ALA A 114 4.55 11.07 2.20
CA ALA A 114 5.89 10.74 2.69
C ALA A 114 6.91 10.52 1.55
N LEU A 115 6.46 10.06 0.39
CA LEU A 115 7.32 9.68 -0.72
C LEU A 115 7.34 10.69 -1.88
N SER A 116 6.43 11.67 -1.92
CA SER A 116 6.38 12.65 -3.02
C SER A 116 7.45 13.75 -2.91
N GLY A 117 8.05 13.95 -1.73
CA GLY A 117 9.17 14.88 -1.52
C GLY A 117 8.77 16.35 -1.49
#